data_AF-A0A6N4RE67-F1
#
_entry.id   AF-A0A6N4RE67-F1
#
_cell.length_a   1.000
_cell.length_b   1.000
_cell.length_c   1.000
_cell.angle_alpha   90.00
_cell.angle_beta   90.00
_cell.angle_gamma   90.00
#
_symmetry.space_group_name_H-M   'P 1'
#
loop_
_entity.id
_entity.type
_entity.pdbx_description
1 polymer ?
#
loop_
_entity_poly.entity_id
_entity_poly.type
_entity_poly.pdbx_seq_one_letter_code
_entity_poly.pdbx_strand_id
1 'polypeptide(L)'
;MKMLLNSVALAIITSAAFVPTTASAGCAYMQGSTVINQCGYTIIGSYKGNDGSWGGYGPISPGGREGTSKSKNAGYRMQWCNYEAWQQNTCKVPHAKDL
;
A
#
# COMPACT_ATOMS: atom_id res chain seq x y z
N MET A 1 1.11 -59.62 22.11
CA MET A 1 0.44 -58.37 22.52
C MET A 1 1.36 -57.21 22.15
N LYS A 2 1.01 -56.42 21.12
CA LYS A 2 1.80 -55.26 20.65
C LYS A 2 1.16 -53.99 21.23
N MET A 3 1.90 -53.27 22.07
CA MET A 3 1.47 -51.98 22.62
C MET A 3 1.50 -50.91 21.52
N LEU A 4 0.37 -50.24 21.35
CA LEU A 4 0.20 -49.06 20.49
C LEU A 4 0.73 -47.84 21.24
N LEU A 5 1.75 -47.16 20.70
CA LEU A 5 2.13 -45.83 21.16
C LEU A 5 1.19 -44.79 20.52
N ASN A 6 0.36 -44.16 21.34
CA ASN A 6 -0.41 -42.96 20.98
C ASN A 6 0.53 -41.75 20.90
N SER A 7 0.87 -41.32 19.70
CA SER A 7 1.51 -40.02 19.49
C SER A 7 0.44 -38.93 19.44
N VAL A 8 0.31 -38.15 20.52
CA VAL A 8 -0.44 -36.90 20.50
C VAL A 8 0.39 -35.89 19.71
N ALA A 9 0.04 -35.67 18.45
CA ALA A 9 0.60 -34.58 17.65
C ALA A 9 -0.03 -33.27 18.11
N LEU A 10 0.74 -32.47 18.86
CA LEU A 10 0.38 -31.11 19.23
C LEU A 10 0.38 -30.25 17.95
N ALA A 11 -0.81 -29.96 17.41
CA ALA A 11 -0.97 -29.02 16.32
C ALA A 11 -0.66 -27.60 16.83
N ILE A 12 0.54 -27.11 16.51
CA ILE A 12 0.90 -25.70 16.72
C ILE A 12 0.05 -24.90 15.74
N ILE A 13 -1.02 -24.29 16.24
CA ILE A 13 -1.75 -23.25 15.52
C ILE A 13 -0.81 -22.05 15.47
N THR A 14 -0.03 -21.94 14.40
CA THR A 14 0.67 -20.70 14.07
C THR A 14 -0.40 -19.66 13.74
N SER A 15 -0.77 -18.87 14.73
CA SER A 15 -1.44 -17.60 14.51
C SER A 15 -0.58 -16.80 13.54
N ALA A 16 -1.01 -16.72 12.28
CA ALA A 16 -0.47 -15.77 11.34
C ALA A 16 -0.64 -14.41 11.98
N ALA A 17 0.48 -13.85 12.46
CA ALA A 17 0.52 -12.47 12.88
C ALA A 17 0.10 -11.67 11.65
N PHE A 18 -1.12 -11.13 11.68
CA PHE A 18 -1.51 -10.06 10.79
C PHE A 18 -0.58 -8.91 11.12
N VAL A 19 0.55 -8.85 10.42
CA VAL A 19 1.40 -7.68 10.42
C VAL A 19 0.54 -6.61 9.76
N PRO A 20 0.09 -5.57 10.48
CA PRO A 20 -0.47 -4.43 9.78
C PRO A 20 0.64 -3.95 8.87
N THR A 21 0.44 -4.06 7.56
CA THR A 21 1.39 -3.56 6.57
C THR A 21 1.44 -2.06 6.79
N THR A 22 2.36 -1.63 7.65
CA THR A 22 2.71 -0.23 7.81
C THR A 22 3.01 0.25 6.40
N ALA A 23 2.29 1.29 5.97
CA ALA A 23 2.47 1.93 4.68
C ALA A 23 3.98 2.01 4.43
N SER A 24 4.48 1.21 3.49
CA SER A 24 5.90 1.06 3.29
C SER A 24 6.43 2.43 2.91
N ALA A 25 7.09 3.10 3.83
CA ALA A 25 7.97 4.18 3.46
C ALA A 25 9.11 3.53 2.68
N GLY A 26 9.01 3.45 1.35
CA GLY A 26 10.18 3.07 0.54
C GLY A 26 9.99 2.68 -0.92
N CYS A 27 8.89 2.07 -1.35
CA CYS A 27 8.85 1.49 -2.71
C CYS A 27 8.12 2.32 -3.77
N ALA A 28 7.31 3.30 -3.38
CA ALA A 28 6.73 4.25 -4.31
C ALA A 28 7.19 5.67 -3.97
N TYR A 29 7.52 6.44 -5.00
CA TYR A 29 7.99 7.81 -4.84
C TYR A 29 7.55 8.70 -5.99
N MET A 30 7.55 10.00 -5.73
CA MET A 30 7.28 11.02 -6.72
C MET A 30 8.59 11.67 -7.17
N GLN A 31 8.80 11.72 -8.49
CA GLN A 31 9.90 12.41 -9.16
C GLN A 31 9.30 13.49 -10.06
N GLY A 32 9.43 14.76 -9.66
CA GLY A 32 8.73 15.86 -10.32
C GLY A 32 7.22 15.64 -10.29
N SER A 33 6.59 15.59 -11.46
CA SER A 33 5.16 15.33 -11.68
C SER A 33 4.90 13.90 -12.14
N THR A 34 5.66 12.94 -11.65
CA THR A 34 5.50 11.51 -11.98
C THR A 34 5.59 10.69 -10.71
N VAL A 35 4.62 9.80 -10.51
CA VAL A 35 4.68 8.78 -9.45
C VAL A 35 5.22 7.50 -10.06
N ILE A 36 6.22 6.91 -9.39
CA ILE A 36 6.87 5.67 -9.79
C ILE A 36 6.56 4.62 -8.74
N ASN A 37 6.09 3.46 -9.20
CA ASN A 37 5.85 2.29 -8.36
C ASN A 37 6.99 1.28 -8.52
N GLN A 38 7.87 1.19 -7.52
CA GLN A 38 8.85 0.10 -7.39
C GLN A 38 8.42 -0.96 -6.37
N CYS A 39 7.17 -0.92 -5.90
CA CYS A 39 6.61 -1.99 -5.10
C CYS A 39 6.38 -3.23 -5.96
N GLY A 40 6.46 -4.42 -5.35
CA GLY A 40 6.11 -5.69 -6.00
C GLY A 40 4.60 -5.90 -6.20
N TYR A 41 3.79 -4.86 -5.98
CA TYR A 41 2.32 -4.89 -6.08
C TYR A 41 1.77 -3.58 -6.65
N THR A 42 0.55 -3.61 -7.16
CA THR A 42 -0.15 -2.43 -7.67
C THR A 42 -0.47 -1.46 -6.53
N ILE A 43 -0.24 -0.16 -6.76
CA ILE A 43 -0.55 0.89 -5.80
C ILE A 43 -1.63 1.83 -6.32
N ILE A 44 -2.35 2.47 -5.41
CA ILE A 44 -3.24 3.61 -5.66
C ILE A 44 -2.94 4.68 -4.62
N GLY A 45 -3.14 5.96 -4.94
CA GLY A 45 -2.81 7.01 -3.98
C GLY A 45 -3.39 8.36 -4.29
N SER A 46 -3.00 9.32 -3.45
CA SER A 46 -3.33 10.73 -3.60
C SER A 46 -2.18 11.60 -3.12
N TYR A 47 -2.24 12.88 -3.47
CA TYR A 47 -1.27 13.88 -3.02
C TYR A 47 -1.96 15.07 -2.40
N LYS A 48 -1.35 15.59 -1.33
CA LYS A 48 -1.77 16.79 -0.61
C LYS A 48 -0.77 17.91 -0.83
N GLY A 49 -1.24 19.06 -1.30
CA GLY A 49 -0.47 20.29 -1.33
C GLY A 49 -0.59 21.04 0.00
N ASN A 50 0.39 21.89 0.30
CA ASN A 50 0.34 22.77 1.47
C ASN A 50 -0.78 23.83 1.36
N ASP A 51 -1.21 24.13 0.13
CA ASP A 51 -2.36 24.98 -0.21
C ASP A 51 -3.71 24.32 0.10
N GLY A 52 -3.72 23.09 0.62
CA GLY A 52 -4.93 22.34 0.91
C GLY A 52 -5.55 21.69 -0.33
N SER A 53 -5.02 21.95 -1.52
CA SER A 53 -5.39 21.24 -2.74
C SER A 53 -4.95 19.79 -2.70
N TRP A 54 -5.64 18.94 -3.46
CA TRP A 54 -5.20 17.58 -3.63
C TRP A 54 -5.50 17.01 -5.02
N GLY A 55 -5.11 15.75 -5.23
CA GLY A 55 -5.43 14.96 -6.41
C GLY A 55 -5.19 13.47 -6.16
N GLY A 56 -5.70 12.62 -7.05
CA GLY A 56 -5.49 11.18 -7.03
C GLY A 56 -4.56 10.70 -8.14
N TYR A 57 -4.03 9.49 -7.98
CA TYR A 57 -3.30 8.73 -9.01
C TYR A 57 -3.53 7.24 -8.88
N GLY A 58 -3.19 6.52 -9.94
CA GLY A 58 -3.23 5.08 -10.02
C GLY A 58 -4.60 4.54 -10.44
N PRO A 59 -4.72 3.21 -10.57
CA PRO A 59 -3.76 2.20 -10.11
C PRO A 59 -2.48 2.13 -10.94
N ILE A 60 -1.31 2.02 -10.28
CA ILE A 60 0.00 1.87 -10.95
C ILE A 60 0.52 0.46 -10.69
N SER A 61 0.64 -0.35 -11.75
CA SER A 61 1.20 -1.70 -11.67
C SER A 61 2.66 -1.73 -11.17
N PRO A 62 3.17 -2.87 -10.70
CA PRO A 62 4.58 -3.02 -10.32
C PRO A 62 5.54 -2.58 -11.44
N GLY A 63 6.53 -1.76 -11.11
CA GLY A 63 7.47 -1.18 -12.08
C GLY A 63 6.90 -0.06 -12.95
N GLY A 64 5.61 0.26 -12.79
CA GLY A 64 4.90 1.26 -13.56
C GLY A 64 5.17 2.70 -13.10
N ARG A 65 4.69 3.65 -13.90
CA ARG A 65 4.73 5.08 -13.60
C ARG A 65 3.52 5.80 -14.18
N GLU A 66 3.12 6.87 -13.53
CA GLU A 66 1.99 7.71 -13.94
C GLU A 66 2.37 9.18 -13.86
N GLY A 67 2.04 9.93 -14.91
CA GLY A 67 2.19 11.39 -14.94
C GLY A 67 1.03 12.06 -14.20
N THR A 68 1.35 13.10 -13.44
CA THR A 68 0.42 13.75 -12.51
C THR A 68 0.37 15.24 -12.79
N SER A 69 -0.76 15.91 -12.52
CA SER A 69 -0.83 17.38 -12.62
C SER A 69 -0.16 18.08 -11.44
N LYS A 70 0.14 17.34 -10.37
CA LYS A 70 0.76 17.81 -9.13
C LYS A 70 2.21 17.36 -9.06
N SER A 71 3.13 18.27 -8.74
CA SER A 71 4.56 17.99 -8.68
C SER A 71 5.09 18.05 -7.25
N LYS A 72 6.02 17.15 -6.91
CA LYS A 72 6.76 17.19 -5.63
C LYS A 72 7.47 18.52 -5.44
N ASN A 73 7.94 19.14 -6.52
CA ASN A 73 8.63 20.43 -6.49
C ASN A 73 7.70 21.59 -6.08
N ALA A 74 6.38 21.42 -6.23
CA ALA A 74 5.37 22.37 -5.79
C ALA A 74 4.89 22.10 -4.35
N GLY A 75 5.62 21.27 -3.58
CA GLY A 75 5.30 20.98 -2.18
C GLY A 75 4.22 19.93 -1.96
N TYR A 76 3.81 19.20 -3.01
CA TYR A 76 2.84 18.13 -2.87
C TYR A 76 3.48 16.89 -2.25
N ARG A 77 2.80 16.33 -1.25
CA ARG A 77 3.20 15.09 -0.57
C ARG A 77 2.27 13.97 -0.99
N MET A 78 2.83 12.85 -1.43
CA MET A 78 2.05 11.67 -1.83
C MET A 78 1.80 10.74 -0.64
N GLN A 79 0.64 10.08 -0.67
CA GLN A 79 0.28 8.94 0.17
C GLN A 79 -0.32 7.86 -0.73
N TRP A 80 -0.12 6.59 -0.38
CA TRP A 80 -0.56 5.47 -1.20
C TRP A 80 -0.91 4.26 -0.36
N CYS A 81 -1.66 3.35 -0.99
CA CYS A 81 -2.01 2.03 -0.50
C CYS A 81 -1.65 0.98 -1.56
N ASN A 82 -1.39 -0.25 -1.11
CA ASN A 82 -1.59 -1.41 -1.97
C ASN A 82 -3.04 -1.42 -2.47
N TYR A 83 -3.25 -1.69 -3.76
CA TYR A 83 -4.56 -1.63 -4.39
C TYR A 83 -5.58 -2.61 -3.81
N GLU A 84 -5.16 -3.85 -3.51
CA GLU A 84 -6.02 -4.87 -2.90
C GLU A 84 -6.42 -4.47 -1.48
N ALA A 85 -5.49 -3.93 -0.69
CA ALA A 85 -5.78 -3.42 0.65
C ALA A 85 -6.74 -2.21 0.62
N TRP A 86 -6.65 -1.36 -0.40
CA TRP A 86 -7.61 -0.29 -0.62
C TRP A 86 -9.00 -0.82 -0.96
N GLN A 87 -9.10 -1.80 -1.87
CA GLN A 87 -10.38 -2.46 -2.22
C GLN A 87 -11.03 -3.15 -1.01
N GLN A 88 -10.23 -3.74 -0.13
CA GLN A 88 -10.69 -4.37 1.11
C GLN A 88 -10.95 -3.37 2.25
N ASN A 89 -10.79 -2.07 2.02
CA ASN A 89 -10.94 -1.00 3.01
C ASN A 89 -10.00 -1.11 4.23
N THR A 90 -8.93 -1.90 4.14
CA THR A 90 -7.91 -2.06 5.19
C THR A 90 -6.81 -1.01 5.08
N CYS A 91 -6.72 -0.32 3.94
CA CYS A 91 -5.89 0.85 3.75
C CYS A 91 -6.72 1.99 3.13
N LYS A 92 -6.53 3.21 3.62
CA LYS A 92 -7.23 4.40 3.13
C LYS A 92 -6.22 5.37 2.55
N VAL A 93 -6.37 5.64 1.26
CA VAL A 93 -5.75 6.82 0.65
C VAL A 93 -6.66 8.01 0.93
N PRO A 94 -6.13 9.21 1.22
CA PRO A 94 -6.96 10.41 1.26
C PRO A 94 -7.70 10.55 -0.08
N HIS A 95 -9.03 10.60 -0.08
CA HIS A 95 -9.86 10.51 -1.28
C HIS A 95 -10.20 11.87 -1.86
N ALA A 96 -10.16 12.03 -3.20
CA ALA A 96 -10.48 13.25 -4.00
C ALA A 96 -11.81 14.00 -3.71
N LYS A 97 -12.69 13.42 -2.90
CA LYS A 97 -13.99 14.00 -2.45
C LYS A 97 -14.02 14.36 -0.95
N ASP A 98 -12.96 13.97 -0.24
CA ASP A 98 -12.54 14.44 1.08
C ASP A 98 -11.30 15.36 0.92
N LEU A 99 -11.02 15.81 -0.32
CA LEU A 99 -9.93 16.69 -0.74
C LEU A 99 -10.46 18.07 -1.15
#